data_AF-A0NFH9-F1
#
_entry.id   AF-A0NFH9-F1
#
_cell.length_a   1.000
_cell.length_b   1.000
_cell.length_c   1.000
_cell.angle_alpha   90.00
_cell.angle_beta   90.00
_cell.angle_gamma   90.00
#
_symmetry.space_group_name_H-M   'P 1'
#
loop_
_entity.id
_entity.type
_entity.pdbx_description
1 polymer ?
#
loop_
_entity_poly.entity_id
_entity_poly.type
_entity_poly.pdbx_seq_one_letter_code
_entity_poly.pdbx_strand_id
1 'polypeptide(L)'
;YGSALQPLHGGLKFFTYYCGPGNWSADGSTVQNAYFSSIDQCCKHHDECPDTIVHSRDYHRYEDLPYKAQIFTRLRCNCDVEFLRCLQNISTFFSYAVAWIYTKFQSSCFDYEYPVMECTVKRNDGLFTADRCLAYMVDNSYSKRWQWFDIPYIGSNQLIFPEVEYRYDLNWFNILFERNITPNVSIS
;
A
#
# COMPACT_ATOMS: atom_id res chain seq x y z
N TYR A 1 18.31 -29.75 -24.81
CA TYR A 1 18.18 -28.29 -24.71
C TYR A 1 16.70 -27.97 -24.59
N GLY A 2 16.25 -27.87 -23.34
CA GLY A 2 14.83 -27.83 -22.98
C GLY A 2 14.23 -26.48 -23.28
N SER A 3 13.20 -26.48 -24.11
CA SER A 3 12.30 -25.35 -24.34
C SER A 3 11.70 -24.92 -23.02
N ALA A 4 11.83 -23.63 -22.68
CA ALA A 4 11.14 -23.04 -21.54
C ALA A 4 9.64 -23.23 -21.73
N LEU A 5 9.04 -23.97 -20.81
CA LEU A 5 7.60 -24.18 -20.72
C LEU A 5 6.91 -22.80 -20.61
N GLN A 6 6.18 -22.39 -21.64
CA GLN A 6 5.18 -21.35 -21.52
C GLN A 6 4.16 -21.83 -20.47
N PRO A 7 3.84 -21.05 -19.42
CA PRO A 7 2.77 -21.40 -18.53
C PRO A 7 1.45 -21.28 -19.29
N LEU A 8 0.92 -22.43 -19.70
CA LEU A 8 -0.40 -22.63 -20.26
C LEU A 8 -1.44 -22.52 -19.14
N HIS A 9 -1.76 -21.31 -18.68
CA HIS A 9 -3.00 -21.00 -17.95
C HIS A 9 -3.42 -19.59 -18.36
N GLY A 10 -4.63 -19.43 -18.88
CA GLY A 10 -5.16 -18.20 -19.49
C GLY A 10 -5.12 -16.98 -18.57
N GLY A 11 -3.99 -16.27 -18.56
CA GLY A 11 -3.83 -14.99 -17.89
C GLY A 11 -4.44 -13.89 -18.75
N LEU A 12 -5.55 -13.32 -18.29
CA LEU A 12 -6.22 -12.23 -18.99
C LEU A 12 -5.31 -10.99 -18.95
N LYS A 13 -4.76 -10.58 -20.10
CA LYS A 13 -4.12 -9.28 -20.30
C LYS A 13 -5.20 -8.20 -20.18
N PHE A 14 -5.44 -7.72 -18.96
CA PHE A 14 -6.59 -6.87 -18.67
C PHE A 14 -6.47 -5.46 -19.27
N PHE A 15 -5.28 -4.83 -19.25
CA PHE A 15 -5.12 -3.44 -19.75
C PHE A 15 -3.83 -3.19 -20.55
N THR A 16 -2.65 -3.44 -19.97
CA THR A 16 -1.35 -3.06 -20.56
C THR A 16 -0.27 -4.11 -20.23
N TYR A 17 1.03 -3.82 -20.39
CA TYR A 17 2.07 -4.81 -20.05
C TYR A 17 2.20 -5.06 -18.54
N TYR A 18 1.94 -4.06 -17.73
CA TYR A 18 2.11 -4.10 -16.27
C TYR A 18 0.80 -3.93 -15.50
N CYS A 19 -0.22 -3.28 -16.08
CA CYS A 19 -1.48 -3.09 -15.37
C CYS A 19 -2.38 -4.34 -15.50
N GLY A 20 -2.16 -5.31 -14.62
CA GLY A 20 -2.92 -6.55 -14.52
C GLY A 20 -2.23 -7.60 -13.64
N PRO A 21 -2.78 -8.82 -13.52
CA PRO A 21 -2.10 -9.89 -12.80
C PRO A 21 -0.78 -10.28 -13.48
N GLY A 22 0.34 -10.02 -12.79
CA GLY A 22 1.68 -10.32 -13.23
C GLY A 22 2.24 -9.32 -14.26
N ASN A 23 3.53 -9.45 -14.55
CA ASN A 23 4.24 -8.65 -15.56
C ASN A 23 4.32 -9.42 -16.88
N TRP A 24 3.85 -8.82 -17.98
CA TRP A 24 3.84 -9.40 -19.33
C TRP A 24 4.92 -8.84 -20.25
N SER A 25 5.82 -8.01 -19.72
CA SER A 25 6.95 -7.44 -20.46
C SER A 25 8.10 -8.44 -20.56
N ALA A 26 8.48 -8.78 -21.80
CA ALA A 26 9.56 -9.74 -22.07
C ALA A 26 10.97 -9.15 -21.87
N ASP A 27 11.11 -7.83 -21.96
CA ASP A 27 12.38 -7.09 -21.92
C ASP A 27 12.40 -5.97 -20.86
N GLY A 28 11.32 -5.85 -20.07
CA GLY A 28 11.18 -4.79 -19.08
C GLY A 28 10.66 -3.45 -19.65
N SER A 29 10.30 -3.40 -20.94
CA SER A 29 9.76 -2.21 -21.60
C SER A 29 8.28 -1.96 -21.24
N THR A 30 7.92 -0.67 -21.14
CA THR A 30 6.56 -0.15 -20.91
C THR A 30 5.90 0.39 -22.19
N VAL A 31 6.50 0.14 -23.36
CA VAL A 31 6.20 0.88 -24.61
C VAL A 31 5.36 0.06 -25.59
N GLN A 32 4.49 -0.85 -25.13
CA GLN A 32 3.59 -1.57 -26.06
C GLN A 32 2.78 -0.60 -26.93
N ASN A 33 2.37 0.50 -26.30
CA ASN A 33 1.63 1.58 -26.90
C ASN A 33 2.08 2.86 -26.17
N ALA A 34 2.65 3.81 -26.92
CA ALA A 34 3.15 5.07 -26.36
C ALA A 34 2.07 5.84 -25.57
N TYR A 35 0.80 5.69 -25.93
CA TYR A 35 -0.33 6.30 -25.22
C TYR A 35 -0.48 5.80 -23.78
N PHE A 36 -0.13 4.53 -23.50
CA PHE A 36 -0.27 3.91 -22.18
C PHE A 36 1.05 3.85 -21.40
N SER A 37 2.15 4.35 -21.97
CA SER A 37 3.49 4.17 -21.39
C SER A 37 3.62 4.76 -19.98
N SER A 38 3.01 5.92 -19.71
CA SER A 38 3.00 6.53 -18.37
C SER A 38 2.19 5.70 -17.37
N ILE A 39 1.06 5.13 -17.80
CA ILE A 39 0.23 4.24 -16.95
C ILE A 39 0.98 2.94 -16.65
N ASP A 40 1.61 2.34 -17.66
CA ASP A 40 2.47 1.16 -17.50
C ASP A 40 3.66 1.45 -16.57
N GLN A 41 4.22 2.65 -16.59
CA GLN A 41 5.29 3.03 -15.66
C GLN A 41 4.80 3.05 -14.21
N CYS A 42 3.59 3.57 -13.95
CA CYS A 42 2.99 3.50 -12.61
C CYS A 42 2.78 2.04 -12.15
N CYS A 43 2.25 1.18 -13.03
CA CYS A 43 2.00 -0.23 -12.71
C CYS A 43 3.31 -1.01 -12.53
N LYS A 44 4.34 -0.73 -13.33
CA LYS A 44 5.67 -1.34 -13.17
C LYS A 44 6.29 -0.98 -11.81
N HIS A 45 6.26 0.31 -11.45
CA HIS A 45 6.75 0.75 -10.13
C HIS A 45 5.99 0.08 -8.98
N HIS A 46 4.68 -0.12 -9.15
CA HIS A 46 3.84 -0.83 -8.18
C HIS A 46 4.23 -2.32 -8.08
N ASP A 47 4.39 -3.01 -9.20
CA ASP A 47 4.82 -4.42 -9.25
C ASP A 47 6.21 -4.64 -8.63
N GLU A 48 7.09 -3.65 -8.71
CA GLU A 48 8.46 -3.67 -8.17
C GLU A 48 8.53 -3.33 -6.66
N CYS A 49 7.38 -3.22 -5.98
CA CYS A 49 7.33 -2.98 -4.55
C CYS A 49 8.17 -4.03 -3.77
N PRO A 50 9.06 -3.61 -2.86
CA PRO A 50 9.94 -4.54 -2.14
C PRO A 50 9.19 -5.46 -1.18
N ASP A 51 8.06 -4.97 -0.67
CA ASP A 51 7.26 -5.63 0.35
C ASP A 51 5.92 -6.09 -0.22
N THR A 52 5.82 -7.40 -0.46
CA THR A 52 4.66 -8.03 -1.08
C THR A 52 4.25 -9.32 -0.39
N ILE A 53 2.98 -9.69 -0.50
CA ILE A 53 2.46 -10.99 -0.11
C ILE A 53 1.76 -11.55 -1.33
N VAL A 54 2.47 -12.44 -2.04
CA VAL A 54 1.96 -13.11 -3.24
C VAL A 54 1.37 -14.46 -2.86
N HIS A 55 2.07 -15.19 -2.00
CA HIS A 55 1.71 -16.52 -1.56
C HIS A 55 1.58 -16.59 -0.04
N SER A 56 0.85 -17.59 0.47
CA SER A 56 0.69 -17.83 1.90
C SER A 56 2.02 -17.98 2.64
N ARG A 57 3.04 -18.54 1.98
CA ARG A 57 4.38 -18.64 2.55
C ARG A 57 4.97 -17.28 2.89
N ASP A 58 4.69 -16.21 2.14
CA ASP A 58 5.37 -14.91 2.29
C ASP A 58 5.08 -14.23 3.64
N TYR A 59 4.02 -14.65 4.34
CA TYR A 59 3.69 -14.18 5.71
C TYR A 59 4.82 -14.41 6.72
N HIS A 60 5.77 -15.35 6.47
CA HIS A 60 6.92 -15.54 7.36
C HIS A 60 7.82 -14.29 7.48
N ARG A 61 7.74 -13.35 6.54
CA ARG A 61 8.48 -12.07 6.57
C ARG A 61 7.81 -11.01 7.45
N TYR A 62 6.55 -11.21 7.80
CA TYR A 62 5.69 -10.24 8.46
C TYR A 62 5.12 -10.87 9.73
N GLU A 63 5.96 -10.93 10.77
CA GLU A 63 5.62 -11.54 12.06
C GLU A 63 4.29 -11.02 12.62
N ASP A 64 3.46 -11.95 13.09
CA ASP A 64 2.14 -11.71 13.66
C ASP A 64 1.13 -10.95 12.78
N LEU A 65 1.42 -10.76 11.48
CA LEU A 65 0.44 -10.20 10.55
C LEU A 65 -0.75 -11.16 10.42
N PRO A 66 -1.99 -10.74 10.75
CA PRO A 66 -3.15 -11.61 10.65
C PRO A 66 -3.34 -12.12 9.22
N TYR A 67 -3.62 -13.40 9.05
CA TYR A 67 -3.92 -13.95 7.73
C TYR A 67 -5.16 -13.29 7.12
N LYS A 68 -5.03 -12.81 5.89
CA LYS A 68 -6.14 -12.25 5.11
C LYS A 68 -6.25 -12.98 3.78
N ALA A 69 -7.42 -13.58 3.51
CA ALA A 69 -7.65 -14.26 2.25
C ALA A 69 -7.45 -13.29 1.07
N GLN A 70 -6.72 -13.75 0.05
CA GLN A 70 -6.25 -12.90 -1.04
C GLN A 70 -6.50 -13.56 -2.39
N ILE A 71 -7.10 -12.79 -3.31
CA ILE A 71 -7.28 -13.16 -4.72
C ILE A 71 -6.16 -12.54 -5.58
N PHE A 72 -5.58 -11.43 -5.09
CA PHE A 72 -4.51 -10.67 -5.73
C PHE A 72 -3.36 -10.44 -4.75
N THR A 73 -2.18 -10.13 -5.28
CA THR A 73 -1.00 -9.75 -4.49
C THR A 73 -1.33 -8.59 -3.56
N ARG A 74 -0.90 -8.67 -2.30
CA ARG A 74 -0.96 -7.56 -1.35
C ARG A 74 0.39 -6.87 -1.30
N LEU A 75 0.38 -5.55 -1.23
CA LEU A 75 1.56 -4.72 -1.18
C LEU A 75 1.54 -3.88 0.09
N ARG A 76 2.71 -3.36 0.45
CA ARG A 76 2.82 -2.40 1.54
C ARG A 76 2.06 -1.12 1.20
N CYS A 77 1.46 -0.47 2.20
CA CYS A 77 0.59 0.68 2.01
C CYS A 77 1.23 1.82 1.20
N ASN A 78 2.51 2.13 1.43
CA ASN A 78 3.23 3.16 0.69
C ASN A 78 3.25 2.90 -0.83
N CYS A 79 3.40 1.65 -1.27
CA CYS A 79 3.37 1.30 -2.69
C CYS A 79 2.00 1.59 -3.31
N ASP A 80 0.90 1.31 -2.59
CA ASP A 80 -0.45 1.63 -3.06
C ASP A 80 -0.70 3.15 -3.13
N VAL A 81 -0.13 3.93 -2.20
CA VAL A 81 -0.19 5.39 -2.25
C VAL A 81 0.50 5.95 -3.48
N GLU A 82 1.75 5.54 -3.69
CA GLU A 82 2.57 6.01 -4.80
C GLU A 82 1.92 5.63 -6.12
N PHE A 83 1.41 4.42 -6.24
CA PHE A 83 0.68 3.95 -7.41
C PHE A 83 -0.54 4.81 -7.72
N LEU A 84 -1.44 5.01 -6.75
CA LEU A 84 -2.64 5.80 -6.96
C LEU A 84 -2.32 7.27 -7.26
N ARG A 85 -1.33 7.87 -6.59
CA ARG A 85 -0.86 9.23 -6.91
C ARG A 85 -0.29 9.32 -8.31
N CYS A 86 0.50 8.33 -8.73
CA CYS A 86 1.07 8.27 -10.06
C CYS A 86 -0.04 8.28 -11.13
N LEU A 87 -1.08 7.44 -10.95
CA LEU A 87 -2.25 7.43 -11.83
C LEU A 87 -3.02 8.75 -11.81
N GLN A 88 -3.24 9.33 -10.63
CA GLN A 88 -3.93 10.62 -10.50
C GLN A 88 -3.19 11.74 -11.25
N ASN A 89 -1.85 11.77 -11.16
CA ASN A 89 -1.01 12.77 -11.82
C ASN A 89 -1.03 12.65 -13.36
N ILE A 90 -1.26 11.46 -13.91
CA ILE A 90 -1.45 11.28 -15.36
C ILE A 90 -2.74 11.95 -15.82
N SER A 91 -3.78 11.97 -14.99
CA SER A 91 -5.01 12.72 -15.20
C SER A 91 -5.78 12.41 -16.49
N THR A 92 -5.65 11.18 -17.02
CA THR A 92 -6.41 10.70 -18.20
C THR A 92 -7.57 9.79 -17.80
N PHE A 93 -8.57 9.68 -18.68
CA PHE A 93 -9.69 8.75 -18.51
C PHE A 93 -9.22 7.32 -18.16
N PHE A 94 -8.20 6.81 -18.86
CA PHE A 94 -7.68 5.46 -18.62
C PHE A 94 -6.93 5.35 -17.29
N SER A 95 -6.16 6.36 -16.88
CA SER A 95 -5.51 6.33 -15.56
C SER A 95 -6.51 6.31 -14.41
N TYR A 96 -7.62 7.06 -14.53
CA TYR A 96 -8.72 7.01 -13.57
C TYR A 96 -9.45 5.67 -13.59
N ALA A 97 -9.65 5.08 -14.77
CA ALA A 97 -10.26 3.76 -14.89
C ALA A 97 -9.40 2.68 -14.20
N VAL A 98 -8.08 2.69 -14.40
CA VAL A 98 -7.16 1.76 -13.71
C VAL A 98 -7.24 1.95 -12.19
N ALA A 99 -7.19 3.19 -11.71
CA ALA A 99 -7.28 3.48 -10.28
C ALA A 99 -8.61 3.00 -9.67
N TRP A 100 -9.73 3.24 -10.37
CA TRP A 100 -11.06 2.79 -9.94
C TRP A 100 -11.16 1.26 -9.89
N ILE A 101 -10.69 0.57 -10.93
CA ILE A 101 -10.66 -0.90 -10.98
C ILE A 101 -9.81 -1.45 -9.84
N TYR A 102 -8.60 -0.90 -9.66
CA TYR A 102 -7.71 -1.32 -8.58
C TYR A 102 -8.39 -1.20 -7.21
N THR A 103 -8.95 -0.03 -6.89
CA THR A 103 -9.62 0.21 -5.61
C THR A 103 -10.91 -0.58 -5.38
N LYS A 104 -11.46 -1.22 -6.41
CA LYS A 104 -12.61 -2.11 -6.33
C LYS A 104 -12.23 -3.54 -5.98
N PHE A 105 -11.07 -4.00 -6.45
CA PHE A 105 -10.58 -5.37 -6.22
C PHE A 105 -9.60 -5.46 -5.04
N GLN A 106 -8.93 -4.35 -4.74
CA GLN A 106 -8.02 -4.17 -3.64
C GLN A 106 -8.63 -3.18 -2.66
N SER A 107 -8.89 -3.62 -1.43
CA SER A 107 -9.41 -2.75 -0.37
C SER A 107 -8.41 -2.53 0.76
N SER A 108 -7.29 -3.25 0.78
CA SER A 108 -6.37 -3.20 1.90
C SER A 108 -4.91 -3.47 1.56
N CYS A 109 -4.05 -2.76 2.26
CA CYS A 109 -2.60 -2.93 2.27
C CYS A 109 -2.13 -3.31 3.69
N PHE A 110 -0.86 -3.66 3.82
CA PHE A 110 -0.26 -3.91 5.14
C PHE A 110 0.85 -2.89 5.43
N ASP A 111 1.08 -2.60 6.71
CA ASP A 111 2.20 -1.75 7.14
C ASP A 111 2.64 -2.08 8.58
N TYR A 112 3.83 -1.61 8.94
CA TYR A 112 4.43 -1.80 10.26
C TYR A 112 4.21 -0.55 11.11
N GLU A 113 3.19 -0.60 11.98
CA GLU A 113 2.75 0.56 12.77
C GLU A 113 2.30 0.15 14.18
N TYR A 114 2.18 1.13 15.07
CA TYR A 114 1.64 0.95 16.41
C TYR A 114 0.26 0.26 16.38
N PRO A 115 -0.08 -0.54 17.41
CA PRO A 115 -1.35 -1.27 17.46
C PRO A 115 -2.54 -0.35 17.25
N VAL A 116 -3.34 -0.64 16.21
CA VAL A 116 -4.59 0.08 15.95
C VAL A 116 -5.56 -0.22 17.09
N MET A 117 -6.10 0.84 17.70
CA MET A 117 -7.14 0.74 18.70
C MET A 117 -8.52 0.83 18.06
N GLU A 118 -8.72 1.84 17.21
CA GLU A 118 -9.99 2.07 16.53
C GLU A 118 -9.82 2.87 15.25
N CYS A 119 -10.90 2.90 14.48
CA CYS A 119 -11.05 3.78 13.34
C CYS A 119 -11.92 4.98 13.74
N THR A 120 -11.32 6.16 13.85
CA THR A 120 -11.97 7.39 14.33
C THR A 120 -12.82 8.05 13.25
N VAL A 121 -12.42 7.92 11.99
CA VAL A 121 -13.15 8.47 10.84
C VAL A 121 -13.44 7.37 9.83
N LYS A 122 -14.73 7.16 9.52
CA LYS A 122 -15.19 6.20 8.50
C LYS A 122 -15.94 6.90 7.38
N ARG A 123 -15.81 6.37 6.17
CA ARG A 123 -16.57 6.82 5.01
C ARG A 123 -17.07 5.64 4.21
N ASN A 124 -18.34 5.68 3.86
CA ASN A 124 -18.91 4.75 2.90
C ASN A 124 -18.35 5.07 1.50
N ASP A 125 -17.73 4.08 0.86
CA ASP A 125 -17.10 4.27 -0.45
C ASP A 125 -18.07 4.14 -1.64
N GLY A 126 -19.37 3.97 -1.37
CA GLY A 126 -20.41 3.79 -2.38
C GLY A 126 -20.41 2.40 -3.02
N LEU A 127 -19.55 1.48 -2.57
CA LEU A 127 -19.53 0.08 -3.01
C LEU A 127 -20.24 -0.78 -1.96
N PHE A 128 -21.50 -1.15 -2.26
CA PHE A 128 -22.32 -2.19 -1.62
C PHE A 128 -21.88 -2.66 -0.21
N THR A 129 -21.85 -1.73 0.76
CA THR A 129 -21.75 -1.90 2.23
C THR A 129 -20.39 -1.93 2.94
N ALA A 130 -19.26 -1.55 2.32
CA ALA A 130 -17.99 -1.45 3.06
C ALA A 130 -17.65 0.01 3.47
N ASP A 131 -17.67 0.30 4.76
CA ASP A 131 -17.08 1.54 5.28
C ASP A 131 -15.55 1.43 5.25
N ARG A 132 -14.88 2.43 4.67
CA ARG A 132 -13.43 2.58 4.74
C ARG A 132 -13.03 3.44 5.92
N CYS A 133 -11.93 3.09 6.56
CA CYS A 133 -11.31 3.90 7.57
C CYS A 133 -10.41 4.97 6.94
N LEU A 134 -10.60 6.22 7.35
CA LEU A 134 -9.82 7.38 6.92
C LEU A 134 -8.89 7.91 8.02
N ALA A 135 -9.10 7.51 9.28
CA ALA A 135 -8.21 7.86 10.38
C ALA A 135 -8.19 6.71 11.40
N TYR A 136 -7.00 6.21 11.68
CA TYR A 136 -6.75 5.15 12.65
C TYR A 136 -6.12 5.74 13.90
N MET A 137 -6.74 5.54 15.06
CA MET A 137 -6.09 5.85 16.32
C MET A 137 -5.24 4.65 16.76
N VAL A 138 -3.96 4.91 17.03
CA VAL A 138 -2.98 3.87 17.39
C VAL A 138 -2.42 4.07 18.78
N ASP A 139 -2.14 2.98 19.48
CA ASP A 139 -1.54 3.01 20.81
C ASP A 139 -0.01 3.01 20.73
N ASN A 140 0.59 4.20 20.79
CA ASN A 140 2.03 4.38 20.74
C ASN A 140 2.76 4.09 22.06
N SER A 141 2.07 3.54 23.07
CA SER A 141 2.73 2.98 24.27
C SER A 141 3.28 1.56 24.06
N TYR A 142 2.85 0.88 22.99
CA TYR A 142 3.31 -0.45 22.60
C TYR A 142 4.33 -0.39 21.45
N SER A 143 5.02 -1.51 21.18
CA SER A 143 5.85 -1.63 19.99
C SER A 143 5.00 -1.77 18.72
N LYS A 144 5.54 -1.30 17.59
CA LYS A 144 4.93 -1.49 16.27
C LYS A 144 4.80 -2.97 15.92
N ARG A 145 3.79 -3.29 15.10
CA ARG A 145 3.53 -4.63 14.56
C ARG A 145 2.92 -4.54 13.17
N TRP A 146 3.01 -5.61 12.40
CA TRP A 146 2.41 -5.68 11.06
C TRP A 146 0.88 -5.76 11.16
N GLN A 147 0.20 -4.86 10.47
CA GLN A 147 -1.26 -4.74 10.51
C GLN A 147 -1.82 -4.42 9.13
N TRP A 148 -3.12 -4.66 8.96
CA TRP A 148 -3.85 -4.30 7.76
C TRP A 148 -4.46 -2.90 7.89
N PHE A 149 -4.36 -2.14 6.82
CA PHE A 149 -4.98 -0.82 6.66
C PHE A 149 -5.78 -0.80 5.37
N ASP A 150 -6.76 0.09 5.31
CA ASP A 150 -7.50 0.34 4.09
C ASP A 150 -6.60 1.09 3.09
N ILE A 151 -6.76 0.80 1.80
CA ILE A 151 -6.07 1.59 0.77
C ILE A 151 -6.78 2.92 0.52
N PRO A 152 -6.13 3.88 -0.16
CA PRO A 152 -6.70 5.20 -0.38
C PRO A 152 -8.05 5.17 -1.06
N TYR A 153 -8.95 6.03 -0.60
CA TYR A 153 -10.25 6.23 -1.20
C TYR A 153 -10.16 7.29 -2.31
N ILE A 154 -10.71 6.98 -3.48
CA ILE A 154 -10.88 7.93 -4.58
C ILE A 154 -12.27 8.56 -4.45
N GLY A 155 -12.35 9.79 -3.98
CA GLY A 155 -13.60 10.55 -3.87
C GLY A 155 -13.51 11.88 -4.58
N SER A 156 -14.41 12.16 -5.53
CA SER A 156 -14.46 13.46 -6.25
C SER A 156 -13.11 13.92 -6.81
N ASN A 157 -12.35 13.03 -7.44
CA ASN A 157 -10.98 13.25 -7.95
C ASN A 157 -9.92 13.58 -6.88
N GLN A 158 -10.21 13.35 -5.60
CA GLN A 158 -9.24 13.45 -4.51
C GLN A 158 -8.89 12.05 -3.99
N LEU A 159 -7.59 11.78 -3.86
CA LEU A 159 -7.09 10.65 -3.09
C LEU A 159 -7.07 11.02 -1.62
N ILE A 160 -7.83 10.28 -0.82
CA ILE A 160 -7.84 10.41 0.63
C ILE A 160 -7.09 9.21 1.19
N PHE A 161 -5.91 9.48 1.76
CA PHE A 161 -5.11 8.47 2.43
C PHE A 161 -5.60 8.31 3.87
N PRO A 162 -5.67 7.08 4.41
CA PRO A 162 -5.96 6.90 5.83
C PRO A 162 -4.84 7.47 6.69
N GLU A 163 -5.19 8.38 7.59
CA GLU A 163 -4.24 9.00 8.50
C GLU A 163 -4.08 8.14 9.77
N VAL A 164 -2.95 8.33 10.45
CA VAL A 164 -2.66 7.67 11.73
C VAL A 164 -2.54 8.74 12.82
N GLU A 165 -3.37 8.61 13.84
CA GLU A 165 -3.44 9.48 15.00
C GLU A 165 -2.86 8.75 16.22
N TYR A 166 -1.89 9.35 16.90
CA TYR A 166 -1.27 8.74 18.08
C TYR A 166 -2.11 9.02 19.33
N ARG A 167 -2.37 7.98 20.14
CA ARG A 167 -3.09 8.11 21.42
C ARG A 167 -2.43 9.11 22.37
N TYR A 168 -1.10 9.02 22.47
CA TYR A 168 -0.32 9.89 23.33
C TYR A 168 0.51 10.82 22.45
N ASP A 169 0.31 12.12 22.59
CA ASP A 169 1.16 13.10 21.92
C ASP A 169 2.61 12.88 22.33
N LEU A 170 3.50 12.78 21.34
CA LEU A 170 4.93 12.83 21.58
C LEU A 170 5.25 14.23 22.12
N ASN A 171 5.38 14.34 23.44
CA ASN A 171 5.80 15.59 24.06
C ASN A 171 7.28 15.83 23.75
N TRP A 172 7.54 16.37 22.56
CA TRP A 172 8.88 16.64 22.05
C TRP A 172 9.69 17.56 22.96
N PHE A 173 9.01 18.41 23.74
CA PHE A 173 9.66 19.20 24.78
C PHE A 173 10.35 18.33 25.82
N ASN A 174 9.76 17.23 26.28
CA ASN A 174 10.44 16.39 27.28
C ASN A 174 11.55 15.55 26.65
N ILE A 175 11.33 15.00 25.46
CA ILE A 175 12.31 14.14 24.77
C ILE A 175 13.58 14.91 24.36
N LEU A 176 13.43 16.15 23.88
CA LEU A 176 14.57 16.96 23.44
C LEU A 176 15.34 17.56 24.62
N PHE A 177 14.66 17.90 25.73
CA PHE A 177 15.30 18.53 26.88
C PHE A 177 15.84 17.52 27.91
N GLU A 178 15.32 16.29 28.01
CA GLU A 178 15.94 15.23 28.83
C GLU A 178 17.29 14.75 28.27
N ARG A 179 17.50 14.80 26.95
CA ARG A 179 18.82 14.52 26.35
C ARG A 179 19.89 15.57 26.69
N ASN A 180 19.49 16.74 27.18
CA ASN A 180 20.41 17.80 27.60
C ASN A 180 20.71 17.78 29.12
N ILE A 181 20.14 16.85 29.88
CA ILE A 181 20.46 16.67 31.30
C ILE A 181 21.19 15.33 31.44
N THR A 182 22.44 15.28 30.97
CA THR A 182 23.39 14.33 31.55
C THR A 182 23.67 14.78 32.99
N PRO A 183 23.57 13.91 34.01
CA PRO A 183 24.05 14.26 35.32
C PRO A 183 25.58 14.35 35.23
N ASN A 184 26.11 15.53 35.52
CA ASN A 184 27.53 15.70 35.79
C ASN A 184 27.94 14.65 36.82
N VAL A 185 28.76 13.70 36.40
CA VAL A 185 29.50 12.81 37.29
C VAL A 185 30.43 13.71 38.10
N SER A 186 30.07 14.00 39.34
CA SER A 186 30.95 14.63 40.31
C SER A 186 31.94 13.60 40.83
N ILE A 187 33.20 13.85 40.48
CA ILE A 187 34.41 13.23 40.99
C ILE A 187 34.45 13.32 42.52
N SER A 188 34.76 12.21 43.17
CA SER A 188 35.31 12.15 44.54
C SER A 188 36.52 11.24 44.53
#